data_AF-A0AAN4YZ98-F1
#
_entry.id   AF-A0AAN4YZ98-F1
#
_cell.length_a   1.000
_cell.length_b   1.000
_cell.length_c   1.000
_cell.angle_alpha   90.00
_cell.angle_beta   90.00
_cell.angle_gamma   90.00
#
_symmetry.space_group_name_H-M   'P 1'
#
loop_
_entity.id
_entity.type
_entity.pdbx_description
1 polymer ?
#
loop_
_entity_poly.entity_id
_entity_poly.type
_entity_poly.pdbx_seq_one_letter_code
_entity_poly.pdbx_strand_id
1 'polypeptide(L)'
;FKCDKCDRRFARPEHLKKHMDTHIEDRKYECDLCEKSYKCYGTLKEHRNQHIDQSSNRNETTKCEICGKMVFNSKLKNHANLHLAEDDPRKIKYQCEVCGKFLLND
;
A
#
# COMPACT_ATOMS: atom_id res chain seq x y z
N PHE A 1 13.50 5.48 30.57
CA PHE A 1 13.87 5.89 29.21
C PHE A 1 12.65 6.52 28.51
N LYS A 2 12.73 7.78 28.06
CA LYS A 2 11.59 8.51 27.44
C LYS A 2 11.76 8.50 25.91
N CYS A 3 10.67 8.35 25.16
CA CYS A 3 10.67 8.59 23.72
C CYS A 3 10.74 10.09 23.41
N ASP A 4 11.51 10.47 22.40
CA ASP A 4 11.65 11.86 21.91
C ASP A 4 10.57 12.26 20.88
N LYS A 5 9.81 11.29 20.37
CA LYS A 5 8.73 11.50 19.38
C LYS A 5 7.32 11.42 19.96
N CYS A 6 7.18 10.89 21.18
CA CYS A 6 5.90 10.86 21.91
C CYS A 6 6.14 10.79 23.43
N ASP A 7 5.08 10.89 24.24
CA ASP A 7 5.22 10.92 25.71
C ASP A 7 5.36 9.54 26.39
N ARG A 8 5.61 8.47 25.63
CA ARG A 8 5.79 7.13 26.20
C ARG A 8 7.12 7.00 26.96
N ARG A 9 7.06 6.25 28.07
CA ARG A 9 8.20 5.96 28.95
C ARG A 9 8.37 4.45 29.12
N PHE A 10 9.62 4.01 29.11
CA PHE A 10 10.00 2.59 29.17
C PHE A 10 10.95 2.35 30.34
N ALA A 11 10.80 1.19 30.98
CA ALA A 11 11.62 0.76 32.11
C ALA A 11 13.04 0.31 31.70
N ARG A 12 13.24 -0.11 30.45
CA ARG A 12 14.52 -0.61 29.93
C ARG A 12 14.89 0.04 28.59
N PRO A 13 16.19 0.20 28.28
CA PRO A 13 16.63 0.86 27.04
C PRO A 13 16.35 0.00 25.79
N GLU A 14 16.42 -1.32 25.92
CA GLU A 14 16.07 -2.27 24.84
C GLU A 14 14.61 -2.12 24.36
N HIS A 15 13.68 -1.80 25.28
CA HIS A 15 12.28 -1.60 24.95
C HIS A 15 12.03 -0.24 24.30
N LEU A 16 12.76 0.80 24.72
CA LEU A 16 12.75 2.09 24.01
C LEU A 16 13.28 1.90 22.58
N LYS A 17 14.39 1.17 22.39
CA LYS A 17 14.96 0.92 21.05
C LYS A 17 13.94 0.25 20.10
N LYS A 18 13.26 -0.81 20.56
CA LYS A 18 12.17 -1.46 19.80
C LYS A 18 10.97 -0.54 19.55
N HIS A 19 10.67 0.36 20.49
CA HIS A 19 9.61 1.34 20.30
C HIS A 19 9.99 2.41 19.27
N MET A 20 11.26 2.78 19.13
CA MET A 20 11.68 3.73 18.10
C MET A 20 11.41 3.19 16.69
N ASP A 21 11.39 1.87 16.48
CA ASP A 21 10.96 1.26 15.21
C ASP A 21 9.50 1.54 14.84
N THR A 22 8.66 1.97 15.80
CA THR A 22 7.28 2.41 15.51
C THR A 22 7.20 3.86 15.07
N HIS A 23 8.25 4.65 15.33
CA HIS A 23 8.40 6.02 14.85
C HIS A 23 9.22 6.12 13.56
N ILE A 24 9.98 5.06 13.22
CA ILE A 24 10.65 4.96 11.93
C ILE A 24 9.60 4.64 10.87
N GLU A 25 9.27 5.67 10.10
CA GLU A 25 8.39 5.68 8.94
C GLU A 25 8.96 4.91 7.73
N ASP A 26 9.93 4.00 7.90
CA ASP A 26 10.39 3.11 6.82
C ASP A 26 9.36 1.99 6.51
N ARG A 27 8.08 2.28 6.78
CA ARG A 27 6.95 1.62 6.15
C ARG A 27 6.78 2.27 4.78
N LYS A 28 7.62 1.85 3.84
CA LYS A 28 7.71 2.39 2.47
C LYS A 28 6.39 2.37 1.68
N TYR A 29 5.36 1.67 2.19
CA TYR A 29 4.11 1.39 1.49
C TYR A 29 2.92 1.87 2.32
N GLU A 30 2.40 3.05 2.00
CA GLU A 30 1.21 3.64 2.63
C GLU A 30 -0.08 3.21 1.90
N CYS A 31 -1.18 3.10 2.64
CA CYS A 31 -2.50 2.90 2.06
C CYS A 31 -3.12 4.25 1.67
N ASP A 32 -3.58 4.37 0.43
CA ASP A 32 -4.27 5.56 -0.08
C ASP A 32 -5.73 5.70 0.41
N LEU A 33 -6.29 4.62 0.95
CA LEU A 33 -7.68 4.57 1.43
C LEU A 33 -7.79 4.78 2.96
N CYS A 34 -6.68 4.72 3.69
CA CYS A 34 -6.64 4.97 5.12
C CYS A 34 -5.20 5.24 5.60
N GLU A 35 -5.02 5.81 6.78
CA GLU A 35 -3.71 6.24 7.30
C GLU A 35 -2.80 5.09 7.79
N LYS A 36 -2.96 3.86 7.26
CA LYS A 36 -2.15 2.69 7.61
C LYS A 36 -0.98 2.52 6.66
N SER A 37 0.20 2.28 7.22
CA SER A 37 1.45 2.06 6.50
C SER A 37 2.05 0.68 6.79
N TYR A 38 2.76 0.11 5.82
CA TYR A 38 3.28 -1.25 5.82
C TYR A 38 4.76 -1.32 5.44
N LYS A 39 5.49 -2.27 6.04
CA LYS A 39 6.91 -2.51 5.74
C LYS A 39 7.15 -3.18 4.39
N CYS A 40 6.14 -3.89 3.88
CA CYS A 40 6.22 -4.65 2.64
C CYS A 40 4.97 -4.42 1.79
N TYR A 41 5.16 -4.27 0.48
CA TYR A 41 4.08 -4.13 -0.50
C TYR A 41 3.08 -5.29 -0.47
N GLY A 42 3.55 -6.54 -0.24
CA GLY A 42 2.66 -7.70 -0.15
C GLY A 42 1.62 -7.58 0.98
N THR A 43 2.03 -7.00 2.11
CA THR A 43 1.15 -6.76 3.27
C THR A 43 0.20 -5.58 3.02
N LEU A 44 0.68 -4.51 2.36
CA LEU A 44 -0.20 -3.42 1.90
C LEU A 44 -1.27 -3.95 0.94
N LYS A 45 -0.88 -4.81 -0.01
CA LYS A 45 -1.78 -5.41 -1.00
C LYS A 45 -2.87 -6.26 -0.35
N GLU A 46 -2.52 -7.09 0.63
CA GLU A 46 -3.50 -7.86 1.39
C GLU A 46 -4.48 -6.95 2.14
N HIS A 47 -3.95 -5.92 2.81
CA HIS A 47 -4.78 -4.95 3.50
C HIS A 47 -5.76 -4.22 2.57
N ARG A 48 -5.30 -3.74 1.40
CA ARG A 48 -6.15 -3.01 0.45
C ARG A 48 -7.31 -3.86 -0.08
N ASN A 49 -7.11 -5.17 -0.19
CA ASN A 49 -8.18 -6.09 -0.58
C ASN A 49 -9.31 -6.19 0.47
N GLN A 50 -9.06 -5.88 1.74
CA GLN A 50 -10.08 -5.88 2.79
C GLN A 50 -11.06 -4.71 2.65
N HIS A 51 -10.64 -3.58 2.08
CA HIS A 51 -11.55 -2.46 1.75
C HIS A 51 -12.53 -2.82 0.62
N ILE A 52 -12.14 -3.77 -0.24
CA ILE A 52 -12.89 -4.17 -1.44
C ILE A 52 -13.92 -5.28 -1.12
N ASP A 53 -13.59 -6.19 -0.21
CA ASP A 53 -14.40 -7.37 0.11
C ASP A 53 -15.72 -7.05 0.85
N GLN A 54 -15.85 -5.84 1.41
CA GLN A 54 -17.03 -5.40 2.17
C GLN A 54 -18.26 -5.04 1.31
N SER A 55 -18.13 -5.00 -0.02
CA SER A 55 -19.23 -4.62 -0.94
C SER A 55 -19.75 -5.83 -1.74
N SER A 56 -20.57 -6.67 -1.10
CA SER A 56 -21.01 -7.97 -1.65
C SER A 56 -22.34 -7.91 -2.43
N ASN A 57 -22.28 -7.53 -3.72
CA ASN A 57 -23.22 -8.00 -4.75
C ASN A 57 -22.48 -8.27 -6.07
N ARG A 58 -22.49 -9.53 -6.55
CA ARG A 58 -21.60 -10.03 -7.61
C ARG A 58 -21.86 -9.45 -9.01
N ASN A 59 -23.09 -9.00 -9.28
CA ASN A 59 -23.51 -8.51 -10.60
C ASN A 59 -23.63 -6.98 -10.66
N GLU A 60 -23.33 -6.29 -9.57
CA GLU A 60 -23.32 -4.84 -9.51
C GLU A 60 -21.93 -4.30 -9.89
N THR A 61 -21.92 -3.13 -10.53
CA THR A 61 -20.70 -2.36 -10.79
C THR A 61 -20.56 -1.27 -9.73
N THR A 62 -19.38 -1.13 -9.15
CA THR A 62 -19.06 0.00 -8.26
C THR A 62 -18.06 0.94 -8.91
N LYS A 63 -18.07 2.20 -8.47
CA LYS A 63 -17.09 3.20 -8.88
C LYS A 63 -15.79 2.97 -8.10
N CYS A 64 -14.70 2.76 -8.81
CA CYS A 64 -13.37 2.72 -8.20
C CYS A 64 -13.05 4.10 -7.62
N GLU A 65 -12.75 4.17 -6.32
CA GLU A 65 -12.44 5.44 -5.65
C GLU A 65 -11.07 6.02 -6.04
N ILE A 66 -10.19 5.18 -6.61
CA ILE A 66 -8.81 5.56 -6.98
C ILE A 66 -8.77 6.23 -8.35
N CYS A 67 -9.48 5.67 -9.35
CA CYS A 67 -9.45 6.17 -10.73
C CYS A 67 -10.83 6.54 -11.30
N GLY A 68 -11.89 6.43 -10.50
CA GLY A 68 -13.25 6.78 -10.89
C GLY A 68 -13.93 5.83 -11.87
N LYS A 69 -13.28 4.75 -12.33
CA LYS A 69 -13.83 3.81 -13.31
C LYS A 69 -14.93 2.93 -12.68
N MET A 70 -16.01 2.70 -13.43
CA MET A 70 -17.02 1.70 -13.06
C MET A 70 -16.47 0.30 -13.31
N VAL A 71 -16.44 -0.54 -12.28
CA VAL A 71 -15.88 -1.89 -12.34
C VAL A 71 -16.86 -2.86 -11.70
N PHE A 72 -17.09 -4.00 -12.33
CA PHE A 72 -17.87 -5.08 -11.74
C PHE A 72 -17.26 -5.50 -10.39
N ASN A 73 -18.08 -5.67 -9.36
CA ASN A 73 -17.63 -6.14 -8.05
C ASN A 73 -16.82 -7.45 -8.17
N SER A 74 -17.23 -8.36 -9.06
CA SER A 74 -16.50 -9.60 -9.37
C SER A 74 -15.09 -9.41 -9.95
N LYS A 75 -14.77 -8.21 -10.45
CA LYS A 75 -13.47 -7.83 -11.05
C LYS A 75 -12.73 -6.74 -10.27
N LEU A 76 -13.37 -6.17 -9.24
CA LEU A 76 -12.83 -5.04 -8.47
C LEU A 76 -11.49 -5.36 -7.81
N LYS A 77 -11.36 -6.57 -7.24
CA LYS A 77 -10.10 -7.06 -6.66
C LYS A 77 -8.95 -7.07 -7.68
N ASN A 78 -9.20 -7.55 -8.89
CA ASN A 78 -8.18 -7.59 -9.94
C ASN A 78 -7.86 -6.18 -10.46
N HIS A 79 -8.87 -5.33 -10.57
CA HIS A 79 -8.69 -3.93 -10.96
C HIS A 79 -7.86 -3.15 -9.93
N ALA A 80 -8.13 -3.29 -8.63
CA ALA A 80 -7.37 -2.61 -7.58
C ALA A 80 -5.90 -3.03 -7.51
N ASN A 81 -5.60 -4.29 -7.88
CA ASN A 81 -4.24 -4.78 -7.99
C ASN A 81 -3.43 -4.07 -9.10
N LEU A 82 -4.08 -3.44 -10.08
CA LEU A 82 -3.40 -2.67 -11.12
C LEU A 82 -2.87 -1.33 -10.56
N HIS A 83 -3.67 -0.64 -9.75
CA HIS A 83 -3.25 0.60 -9.07
C HIS A 83 -2.06 0.37 -8.14
N LEU A 84 -1.99 -0.81 -7.51
CA LEU A 84 -0.84 -1.21 -6.71
C LEU A 84 0.40 -1.47 -7.57
N ALA A 85 0.26 -2.01 -8.78
CA ALA A 85 1.38 -2.29 -9.68
C ALA A 85 1.95 -1.03 -10.35
N GLU A 86 1.19 0.06 -10.41
CA GLU A 86 1.65 1.38 -10.85
C GLU A 86 2.47 2.09 -9.78
N ASP A 87 2.23 1.77 -8.50
CA ASP A 87 2.94 2.31 -7.33
C ASP A 87 4.03 1.34 -6.81
N ASP A 88 4.16 0.14 -7.38
CA ASP A 88 5.18 -0.84 -6.97
C ASP A 88 6.58 -0.40 -7.47
N PRO A 89 7.52 -0.05 -6.58
CA PRO A 89 8.84 0.45 -6.95
C PRO A 89 9.77 -0.64 -7.48
N ARG A 90 9.33 -1.91 -7.56
CA ARG A 90 10.08 -3.00 -8.21
C ARG A 90 9.67 -3.19 -9.67
N LYS A 91 8.53 -2.61 -10.09
CA LYS A 91 8.12 -2.52 -11.49
C LYS A 91 8.51 -1.18 -12.13
N ILE A 92 9.77 -0.77 -11.91
CA ILE A 92 10.36 0.35 -12.65
C ILE A 92 10.30 -0.01 -14.14
N LYS A 93 9.44 0.69 -14.87
CA LYS A 93 9.42 0.62 -16.33
C LYS A 93 10.62 1.40 -16.83
N TYR A 94 11.60 0.73 -17.43
CA TYR A 94 12.70 1.44 -18.08
C TYR A 94 12.19 2.05 -19.38
N GLN A 95 12.14 3.38 -19.46
CA GLN A 95 11.81 4.08 -20.70
C GLN A 95 13.07 4.11 -21.57
N CYS A 96 13.00 3.47 -22.73
CA CYS A 96 14.07 3.59 -23.72
C CYS A 96 14.12 5.03 -24.23
N GLU A 97 15.23 5.73 -24.01
CA GLU A 97 15.41 7.14 -24.43
C GLU A 97 15.45 7.32 -25.96
N VAL A 98 15.61 6.22 -26.72
CA VAL A 98 15.65 6.24 -28.19
C VAL A 98 14.26 6.07 -28.81
N CYS A 99 13.34 5.32 -28.18
CA CYS A 99 12.03 4.99 -28.76
C CYS A 99 10.82 5.25 -27.86
N GLY A 100 11.03 5.69 -26.61
CA GLY A 100 9.99 6.06 -25.65
C GLY A 100 9.17 4.90 -25.09
N LYS A 101 9.50 3.64 -25.40
CA LYS A 101 8.77 2.45 -24.94
C LYS A 101 9.27 1.98 -23.57
N PHE A 102 8.32 1.51 -22.77
CA PHE A 102 8.54 0.99 -21.42
C PHE A 102 8.77 -0.52 -21.43
N LEU A 103 9.89 -0.97 -20.88
CA LEU A 103 10.18 -2.41 -20.67
C LEU A 103 9.88 -2.79 -19.22
N LEU A 104 9.16 -3.89 -19.01
CA LEU A 104 9.02 -4.54 -17.71
C LEU A 104 10.21 -5.50 -17.53
N ASN A 105 10.89 -5.45 -16.39
CA ASN A 105 11.84 -6.49 -16.01
C ASN A 105 11.05 -7.76 -15.65
N ASP A 106 11.33 -8.86 -16.35
CA ASP A 106 10.94 -10.22 -15.94
C ASP A 106 11.98 -10.77 -14.95
#